data_AF-A0A6A6K3P2-F1
#
_entry.id   AF-A0A6A6K3P2-F1
#
_cell.length_a   1.000
_cell.length_b   1.000
_cell.length_c   1.000
_cell.angle_alpha   90.00
_cell.angle_beta   90.00
_cell.angle_gamma   90.00
#
_symmetry.space_group_name_H-M   'P 1'
#
loop_
_entity.id
_entity.type
_entity.pdbx_description
1 polymer ?
#
loop_
_entity_poly.entity_id
_entity_poly.type
_entity_poly.pdbx_seq_one_letter_code
_entity_poly.pdbx_strand_id
1 'polypeptide(L)'
;MQRKIIPKYSCSPPVTSSTKASLTLNDFSKGGDGGGPSECDDKYHEKTERVVALSTGCEHAGQPPCHNNIVDGSDAVWEALGLNKDLGVVDVTWSMA
;
A
#
# COMPACT_ATOMS: atom_id res chain seq x y z
N MET A 1 -18.13 -21.33 14.83
CA MET A 1 -17.62 -20.19 14.05
C MET A 1 -16.47 -19.56 14.83
N GLN A 2 -15.24 -19.61 14.34
CA GLN A 2 -14.10 -18.97 15.02
C GLN A 2 -14.14 -17.47 14.71
N ARG A 3 -14.15 -16.63 15.74
CA ARG A 3 -13.98 -15.18 15.57
C ARG A 3 -12.52 -14.93 15.19
N LYS A 4 -12.25 -14.53 13.94
CA LYS A 4 -10.93 -14.07 13.51
C LYS A 4 -10.67 -12.71 14.17
N ILE A 5 -9.78 -12.69 15.17
CA ILE A 5 -9.29 -11.43 15.74
C ILE A 5 -8.36 -10.83 14.69
N ILE A 6 -8.72 -9.67 14.14
CA ILE A 6 -7.86 -8.95 13.19
C ILE A 6 -7.17 -7.81 13.95
N PRO A 7 -5.83 -7.80 14.04
CA PRO A 7 -5.10 -6.78 14.79
C PRO A 7 -5.26 -5.42 14.14
N LYS A 8 -5.60 -4.39 14.92
CA LYS A 8 -5.56 -2.99 14.50
C LYS A 8 -4.26 -2.37 15.00
N TYR A 9 -3.56 -1.68 14.12
CA TYR A 9 -2.31 -1.00 14.44
C TYR A 9 -2.55 0.50 14.44
N SER A 10 -2.09 1.24 15.45
CA SER A 10 -2.10 2.71 15.42
C SER A 10 -0.77 3.29 14.92
N CYS A 11 0.23 2.44 14.69
CA CYS A 11 1.57 2.84 14.29
C CYS A 11 2.21 1.83 13.33
N SER A 12 3.09 2.37 12.49
CA SER A 12 3.96 1.63 11.58
C SER A 12 5.36 1.47 12.20
N PRO A 13 6.17 0.49 11.76
CA PRO A 13 7.56 0.38 12.19
C PRO A 13 8.37 1.65 11.92
N PRO A 14 9.47 1.90 12.65
CA PRO A 14 10.33 3.06 12.43
C PRO A 14 10.88 3.10 11.00
N VAL A 15 10.86 4.29 10.41
CA VAL A 15 11.52 4.56 9.12
C VAL A 15 13.04 4.61 9.33
N THR A 16 13.79 3.92 8.48
CA THR A 16 15.25 3.84 8.47
C THR A 16 15.80 4.03 7.05
N SER A 17 17.12 3.95 6.87
CA SER A 17 17.74 3.92 5.54
C SER A 17 17.45 2.63 4.75
N SER A 18 16.85 1.61 5.37
CA SER A 18 16.42 0.36 4.75
C SER A 18 15.19 -0.20 5.48
N THR A 19 14.08 0.52 5.35
CA THR A 19 12.80 0.20 6.02
C THR A 19 12.15 -1.00 5.34
N LYS A 20 11.97 -2.10 6.07
CA LYS A 20 11.29 -3.29 5.55
C LYS A 20 9.79 -3.04 5.40
N ALA A 21 9.23 -3.45 4.26
CA ALA A 21 7.80 -3.38 3.99
C ALA A 21 7.37 -4.53 3.07
N SER A 22 6.06 -4.75 3.00
CA SER A 22 5.46 -5.58 1.99
C SER A 22 4.85 -4.67 0.92
N LEU A 23 5.29 -4.85 -0.32
CA LEU A 23 4.75 -4.17 -1.48
C LEU A 23 3.51 -4.93 -1.97
N THR A 24 2.39 -4.23 -2.08
CA THR A 24 1.12 -4.71 -2.64
C THR A 24 0.76 -3.88 -3.88
N LEU A 25 -0.18 -4.36 -4.69
CA LEU A 25 -0.66 -3.67 -5.88
C LEU A 25 -1.93 -2.89 -5.54
N ASN A 26 -1.98 -1.61 -5.92
CA ASN A 26 -3.16 -0.76 -5.79
C ASN A 26 -3.41 0.06 -7.06
N ASP A 27 -4.68 0.14 -7.45
CA ASP A 27 -5.22 0.94 -8.54
C ASP A 27 -5.73 2.30 -8.03
N PHE A 28 -4.90 3.32 -8.20
CA PHE A 28 -5.17 4.71 -7.83
C PHE A 28 -6.08 5.46 -8.82
N SER A 29 -6.57 4.79 -9.86
CA SER A 29 -7.42 5.42 -10.86
C SER A 29 -8.87 5.55 -10.39
N LYS A 30 -9.65 6.39 -11.08
CA LYS A 30 -11.06 6.57 -10.78
C LYS A 30 -11.82 5.26 -11.04
N GLY A 31 -12.45 4.71 -10.00
CA GLY A 31 -13.14 3.43 -10.08
C GLY A 31 -12.23 2.22 -9.91
N GLY A 32 -10.96 2.44 -9.53
CA GLY A 32 -10.04 1.41 -9.05
C GLY A 32 -10.39 0.93 -7.64
N ASP A 33 -9.47 0.19 -7.03
CA ASP A 33 -9.61 -0.42 -5.70
C ASP A 33 -9.38 0.57 -4.53
N GLY A 34 -8.70 1.70 -4.77
CA GLY A 34 -8.45 2.74 -3.76
C GLY A 34 -9.70 3.46 -3.25
N GLY A 35 -10.86 3.22 -3.86
CA GLY A 35 -12.16 3.80 -3.48
C GLY A 35 -12.29 5.27 -3.87
N GLY A 36 -11.61 6.15 -3.13
CA GLY A 36 -11.62 7.60 -3.32
C GLY A 36 -10.34 8.15 -3.99
N PRO A 37 -10.28 9.48 -4.21
CA PRO A 37 -9.02 10.15 -4.56
C PRO A 37 -7.96 9.97 -3.46
N SER A 38 -6.68 10.06 -3.84
CA SER A 38 -5.54 9.99 -2.92
C SER A 38 -5.59 11.11 -1.87
N GLU A 39 -5.32 10.75 -0.61
CA GLU A 39 -5.37 11.68 0.54
C GLU A 39 -4.40 12.86 0.42
N CYS A 40 -3.23 12.65 -0.20
CA CYS A 40 -2.18 13.67 -0.27
C CYS A 40 -2.55 14.89 -1.13
N ASP A 41 -3.38 14.72 -2.16
CA ASP A 41 -3.65 15.76 -3.16
C ASP A 41 -5.08 15.80 -3.71
N ASP A 42 -5.99 14.99 -3.15
CA ASP A 42 -7.39 14.85 -3.54
C ASP A 42 -7.60 14.46 -5.01
N LYS A 43 -6.68 13.69 -5.61
CA LYS A 43 -6.76 13.27 -7.02
C LYS A 43 -6.69 11.75 -7.23
N TYR A 44 -7.21 11.33 -8.37
CA TYR A 44 -6.94 10.01 -8.92
C TYR A 44 -5.65 10.08 -9.75
N HIS A 45 -4.90 8.98 -9.77
CA HIS A 45 -3.66 8.85 -10.54
C HIS A 45 -3.77 7.75 -11.57
N GLU A 46 -3.17 7.97 -12.74
CA GLU A 46 -3.10 6.96 -13.79
C GLU A 46 -2.19 5.81 -13.36
N LYS A 47 -2.48 4.60 -13.82
CA LYS A 47 -1.68 3.40 -13.51
C LYS A 47 -0.22 3.50 -13.94
N THR A 48 0.04 4.35 -14.93
CA THR A 48 1.37 4.64 -15.48
C THR A 48 2.19 5.61 -14.60
N GLU A 49 1.56 6.28 -13.64
CA GLU A 49 2.25 7.15 -12.70
C GLU A 49 2.87 6.31 -11.56
N ARG A 50 4.13 6.57 -11.21
CA ARG A 50 4.80 5.87 -10.11
C ARG A 50 4.40 6.48 -8.77
N VAL A 51 3.21 6.14 -8.31
CA VAL A 51 2.66 6.53 -7.00
C VAL A 51 2.60 5.34 -6.05
N VAL A 52 2.69 5.65 -4.76
CA VAL A 52 2.52 4.68 -3.67
C VAL A 52 1.64 5.27 -2.57
N ALA A 53 0.88 4.43 -1.87
CA ALA A 53 0.32 4.73 -0.57
C ALA A 53 1.11 4.01 0.52
N LEU A 54 1.24 4.64 1.68
CA LEU A 54 1.91 4.07 2.84
C LEU A 54 0.88 3.76 3.91
N SER A 55 1.00 2.61 4.56
CA SER A 55 0.16 2.33 5.73
C SER A 55 0.45 3.35 6.83
N THR A 56 -0.49 4.25 7.09
CA THR A 56 -0.66 4.95 8.37
C THR A 56 -1.48 4.06 9.30
N GLY A 57 -1.42 4.29 10.62
CA GLY A 57 -2.17 3.49 11.60
C GLY A 57 -3.62 3.23 11.15
N CYS A 58 -4.02 1.95 11.18
CA CYS A 58 -5.23 1.32 10.68
C CYS A 58 -6.57 2.04 10.89
N GLU A 59 -6.91 2.99 10.02
CA GLU A 59 -8.29 3.39 9.78
C GLU A 59 -8.67 3.22 8.30
N HIS A 60 -9.10 1.99 7.96
CA HIS A 60 -9.57 1.60 6.62
C HIS A 60 -11.08 1.37 6.58
N ALA A 61 -11.90 2.38 6.91
CA ALA A 61 -13.35 2.42 6.61
C ALA A 61 -14.16 1.11 6.81
N GLY A 62 -13.84 0.27 7.80
CA GLY A 62 -14.51 -1.01 8.07
C GLY A 62 -13.98 -2.25 7.33
N GLN A 63 -12.92 -2.13 6.52
CA GLN A 63 -12.20 -3.27 5.92
C GLN A 63 -11.26 -3.96 6.94
N PRO A 64 -10.85 -5.23 6.69
CA PRO A 64 -9.83 -5.89 7.50
C PRO A 64 -8.60 -4.99 7.62
N PRO A 65 -8.05 -4.74 8.83
CA PRO A 65 -6.89 -3.87 8.98
C PRO A 65 -5.70 -4.36 8.14
N CYS A 66 -5.07 -3.41 7.45
CA CYS A 66 -3.81 -3.64 6.77
C CYS A 66 -2.71 -4.03 7.76
N HIS A 67 -1.70 -4.76 7.26
CA HIS A 67 -0.44 -4.86 8.00
C HIS A 67 0.11 -3.44 8.20
N ASN A 68 0.86 -3.21 9.27
CA ASN A 68 1.38 -1.88 9.58
C ASN A 68 2.67 -1.52 8.84
N ASN A 69 3.04 -2.31 7.83
CA ASN A 69 4.27 -2.18 7.06
C ASN A 69 3.98 -2.36 5.56
N ILE A 70 2.90 -1.76 5.05
CA ILE A 70 2.50 -1.86 3.64
C ILE A 70 2.99 -0.65 2.84
N VAL A 71 3.49 -0.93 1.65
CA VAL A 71 3.64 0.03 0.55
C VAL A 71 2.70 -0.44 -0.56
N ASP A 72 1.62 0.30 -0.80
CA ASP A 72 0.69 0.01 -1.88
C ASP A 72 1.18 0.71 -3.14
N GLY A 73 1.70 -0.05 -4.11
CA GLY A 73 2.29 0.48 -5.34
C GLY A 73 1.37 0.37 -6.54
N SER A 74 1.42 1.38 -7.40
CA SER A 74 0.81 1.38 -8.74
C SER A 74 1.45 0.35 -9.69
N ASP A 75 0.76 0.02 -10.79
CA ASP A 75 1.30 -0.82 -11.87
C ASP A 75 2.70 -0.36 -12.32
N ALA A 76 2.90 0.96 -12.49
CA ALA A 76 4.18 1.52 -12.90
C ALA A 76 5.32 1.27 -11.89
N VAL A 77 5.01 1.18 -10.59
CA VAL A 77 6.02 0.83 -9.57
C VAL A 77 6.42 -0.63 -9.72
N TRP A 78 5.45 -1.53 -9.86
CA TRP A 78 5.70 -2.96 -10.07
C TRP A 78 6.49 -3.23 -11.35
N GLU A 79 6.12 -2.56 -12.43
CA GLU A 79 6.79 -2.66 -13.74
C GLU A 79 8.22 -2.11 -13.69
N ALA A 80 8.45 -0.98 -13.03
CA ALA A 80 9.79 -0.41 -12.87
C ALA A 80 10.73 -1.31 -12.05
N LEU A 81 10.18 -2.12 -11.13
CA LEU A 81 10.93 -3.11 -10.35
C LEU A 81 11.06 -4.47 -11.06
N GLY A 82 10.40 -4.67 -12.21
CA GLY A 82 10.42 -5.94 -12.94
C GLY A 82 9.68 -7.07 -12.22
N LEU A 83 8.68 -6.74 -11.40
CA LEU A 83 7.95 -7.69 -10.56
C LEU A 83 6.71 -8.24 -11.26
N ASN A 84 6.38 -9.51 -11.01
CA ASN A 84 5.13 -10.10 -11.45
C ASN A 84 3.97 -9.71 -10.51
N LYS A 85 3.01 -8.95 -11.04
CA LYS A 85 1.80 -8.51 -10.32
C LYS A 85 0.94 -9.68 -9.80
N ASP A 86 1.00 -10.85 -10.43
CA ASP A 86 0.26 -12.06 -10.00
C ASP A 86 0.74 -12.62 -8.64
N LEU A 87 1.91 -12.20 -8.15
CA LEU A 87 2.37 -12.55 -6.81
C LEU A 87 1.50 -11.93 -5.72
N GLY A 88 0.83 -10.82 -6.01
CA GLY A 88 -0.03 -10.06 -5.09
C GLY A 88 0.72 -9.29 -4.01
N VAL A 89 1.74 -9.90 -3.41
CA VAL A 89 2.58 -9.30 -2.36
C VAL A 89 4.03 -9.74 -2.48
N VAL A 90 4.97 -8.82 -2.28
CA VAL A 90 6.41 -9.13 -2.20
C VAL A 90 7.10 -8.33 -1.11
N ASP A 91 8.18 -8.86 -0.54
CA ASP A 91 8.99 -8.15 0.45
C ASP A 91 9.92 -7.14 -0.23
N VAL A 92 9.98 -5.93 0.30
CA VAL A 92 10.83 -4.83 -0.18
C VAL A 92 11.51 -4.10 0.97
N THR A 93 12.50 -3.28 0.63
CA THR A 93 13.02 -2.25 1.52
C THR A 93 12.93 -0.88 0.86
N TRP A 94 12.60 0.15 1.62
CA TRP A 94 12.50 1.53 1.14
C TRP A 94 13.16 2.53 2.10
N SER A 95 13.50 3.69 1.56
CA SER A 95 13.96 4.86 2.29
C SER A 95 13.56 6.12 1.55
N MET A 96 13.67 7.27 2.21
CA MET A 96 13.51 8.56 1.53
C MET A 96 14.65 8.75 0.53
N ALA A 97 14.32 9.18 -0.69
CA ALA A 97 15.26 9.46 -1.76
C ALA A 97 15.78 10.90 -1.73
#